data_AF-A0ABD3ESI0-F1
#
_entry.id   AF-A0ABD3ESI0-F1
#
_cell.length_a   1.000
_cell.length_b   1.000
_cell.length_c   1.000
_cell.angle_alpha   90.00
_cell.angle_beta   90.00
_cell.angle_gamma   90.00
#
_symmetry.space_group_name_H-M   'P 1'
#
loop_
_entity.id
_entity.type
_entity.pdbx_description
1 polymer ?
#
loop_
_entity_poly.entity_id
_entity_poly.type
_entity_poly.pdbx_seq_one_letter_code
_entity_poly.pdbx_strand_id
1 'polypeptide(L)'
;MVVGTMPPPAAPEDKEELRIEARRQREIERTKKLGPGRLRFIGVSSLPSCLQFVNHHSSASSPQADIAGVKNQVEERQRQDATDREDKRVSEEEDAAIRRYLLQVESDDAFAKRRELLTLRNDWDQQRAEGRQTRAREAATRGLCIDPDSCAPGAAQKFHGEDVARLERIRLQAMQMKQWSIQKMAEEAQRNANEGAAQAAYMAELIEIERLMEELHRGNERERAAASSEISQFNQRLLAQQRQAENDRRRHEQEEDAREIQLTLDSNLVSENPLQAALPGKSFDHRVRVDHWKGFSGEQTKYYLRRNDEILDEKARRRQQEREQVEEDARNQRELQRTLAQEEYLAQQRRAQMEMDVRVTREQQAQQAAEREKNNDDRARGNIERGFFQRFGWSYR
;
A
#
# COMPACT_ATOMS: atom_id res chain seq x y z
N MET A 1 10.20 21.55 -2.42
CA MET A 1 9.47 22.64 -1.74
C MET A 1 10.07 23.96 -2.19
N VAL A 2 9.27 24.87 -2.75
CA VAL A 2 9.61 26.30 -2.91
C VAL A 2 8.32 27.05 -2.63
N VAL A 3 8.28 27.85 -1.57
CA VAL A 3 7.08 28.59 -1.15
C VAL A 3 7.21 30.03 -1.65
N GLY A 4 6.42 30.39 -2.65
CA GLY A 4 6.38 31.76 -3.19
C GLY A 4 5.63 32.69 -2.23
N THR A 5 6.36 33.56 -1.53
CA THR A 5 5.77 34.60 -0.69
C THR A 5 5.23 35.76 -1.54
N MET A 6 3.91 35.93 -1.56
CA MET A 6 3.26 37.13 -2.12
C MET A 6 3.56 38.37 -1.25
N PRO A 7 3.75 39.56 -1.84
CA PRO A 7 3.81 40.81 -1.09
C PRO A 7 2.42 41.21 -0.55
N PRO A 8 2.34 41.99 0.54
CA PRO A 8 1.07 42.47 1.08
C PRO A 8 0.41 43.50 0.14
N PRO A 9 -0.94 43.61 0.15
CA PRO A 9 -1.64 44.64 -0.60
C PRO A 9 -1.34 46.03 -0.02
N ALA A 10 -1.13 47.01 -0.90
CA ALA A 10 -1.06 48.41 -0.49
C ALA A 10 -2.41 48.89 0.06
N ALA A 11 -2.37 49.80 1.04
CA ALA A 11 -3.57 50.45 1.55
C ALA A 11 -4.27 51.27 0.44
N PRO A 12 -5.60 51.39 0.46
CA PRO A 12 -6.30 52.27 -0.48
C PRO A 12 -5.93 53.73 -0.19
N GLU A 13 -5.34 54.42 -1.16
CA GLU A 13 -5.24 55.88 -1.12
C GLU A 13 -6.65 56.48 -1.21
N ASP A 14 -7.09 57.16 -0.15
CA ASP A 14 -8.45 57.70 -0.08
C ASP A 14 -8.61 58.88 -1.05
N LYS A 15 -9.19 58.56 -2.21
CA LYS A 15 -9.46 59.48 -3.32
C LYS A 15 -10.38 60.65 -2.94
N GLU A 16 -10.96 60.64 -1.75
CA GLU A 16 -11.74 61.75 -1.20
C GLU A 16 -10.85 62.80 -0.51
N GLU A 17 -9.80 62.39 0.21
CA GLU A 17 -8.87 63.32 0.87
C GLU A 17 -8.12 64.17 -0.16
N LEU A 18 -7.57 63.54 -1.21
CA LEU A 18 -6.94 64.23 -2.34
C LEU A 18 -7.87 65.24 -3.03
N ARG A 19 -9.19 64.98 -3.06
CA ARG A 19 -10.20 65.92 -3.59
C ARG A 19 -10.49 67.08 -2.63
N ILE A 20 -10.43 66.84 -1.32
CA ILE A 20 -10.59 67.87 -0.28
C ILE A 20 -9.39 68.82 -0.29
N GLU A 21 -8.17 68.29 -0.37
CA GLU A 21 -6.95 69.11 -0.46
C GLU A 21 -6.90 69.94 -1.76
N ALA A 22 -7.20 69.32 -2.91
CA ALA A 22 -7.30 70.01 -4.18
C ALA A 22 -8.42 71.08 -4.24
N ARG A 23 -9.38 71.04 -3.30
CA ARG A 23 -10.37 72.10 -3.10
C ARG A 23 -9.82 73.23 -2.22
N ARG A 24 -9.17 72.90 -1.09
CA ARG A 24 -8.50 73.87 -0.19
C ARG A 24 -7.46 74.72 -0.93
N GLN A 25 -6.64 74.11 -1.79
CA GLN A 25 -5.61 74.84 -2.54
C GLN A 25 -6.19 75.94 -3.45
N ARG A 26 -7.29 75.65 -4.17
CA ARG A 26 -7.98 76.64 -5.03
C ARG A 26 -8.58 77.80 -4.23
N GLU A 27 -9.01 77.53 -3.00
CA GLU A 27 -9.58 78.53 -2.10
C GLU A 27 -8.51 79.47 -1.52
N ILE A 28 -7.30 78.93 -1.26
CA ILE A 28 -6.09 79.71 -0.94
C ILE A 28 -5.64 80.57 -2.14
N GLU A 29 -5.72 80.06 -3.38
CA GLU A 29 -5.44 80.88 -4.58
C GLU A 29 -6.49 81.96 -4.82
N ARG A 30 -7.78 81.68 -4.58
CA ARG A 30 -8.87 82.65 -4.70
C ARG A 30 -8.74 83.79 -3.69
N THR A 31 -8.38 83.48 -2.45
CA THR A 31 -8.15 84.49 -1.40
C THR A 31 -6.88 85.32 -1.67
N LYS A 32 -5.80 84.73 -2.18
CA LYS A 32 -4.62 85.47 -2.67
C LYS A 32 -4.95 86.48 -3.77
N LYS A 33 -5.97 86.23 -4.61
CA LYS A 33 -6.43 87.16 -5.67
C LYS A 33 -7.38 88.25 -5.17
N LEU A 34 -7.83 88.19 -3.91
CA LEU A 34 -8.75 89.15 -3.28
C LEU A 34 -8.12 89.78 -2.04
N GLY A 35 -7.02 90.52 -2.26
CA GLY A 35 -6.28 91.22 -1.21
C GLY A 35 -7.11 92.32 -0.50
N PRO A 36 -6.72 92.71 0.74
CA PRO A 36 -7.51 93.61 1.57
C PRO A 36 -7.61 95.03 0.98
N GLY A 37 -8.83 95.46 0.69
CA GLY A 37 -9.13 96.77 0.07
C GLY A 37 -8.96 97.98 1.00
N ARG A 38 -7.74 98.27 1.45
CA ARG A 38 -7.44 99.42 2.34
C ARG A 38 -6.16 100.17 1.96
N LEU A 39 -6.11 100.73 0.75
CA LEU A 39 -5.20 101.83 0.37
C LEU A 39 -5.58 102.41 -1.01
N ARG A 40 -6.49 103.39 -1.05
CA ARG A 40 -6.74 104.29 -2.19
C ARG A 40 -7.16 105.68 -1.69
N PHE A 41 -6.16 106.45 -1.26
CA PHE A 41 -6.27 107.88 -0.98
C PHE A 41 -4.98 108.54 -1.48
N ILE A 42 -5.08 109.77 -1.98
CA ILE A 42 -3.97 110.66 -2.37
C ILE A 42 -3.15 110.17 -3.58
N GLY A 43 -3.31 110.90 -4.69
CA GLY A 43 -2.35 110.94 -5.79
C GLY A 43 -2.09 112.41 -6.13
N VAL A 44 -1.02 112.99 -5.56
CA VAL A 44 -0.60 114.38 -5.81
C VAL A 44 0.53 114.38 -6.83
N SER A 45 0.43 115.24 -7.84
CA SER A 45 1.54 115.65 -8.70
C SER A 45 1.63 117.18 -8.71
N SER A 46 2.86 117.70 -8.83
CA SER A 46 3.17 119.10 -8.56
C SER A 46 3.25 119.98 -9.82
N LEU A 47 2.89 121.25 -9.62
CA LEU A 47 3.13 122.46 -10.44
C LEU A 47 4.67 122.72 -10.64
N PRO A 48 5.17 123.74 -11.42
CA PRO A 48 4.47 124.99 -11.80
C PRO A 48 4.80 125.72 -13.15
N SER A 49 3.99 126.76 -13.44
CA SER A 49 4.41 128.17 -13.69
C SER A 49 4.26 128.85 -15.08
N CYS A 50 3.76 130.09 -15.00
CA CYS A 50 3.96 131.29 -15.85
C CYS A 50 3.47 131.38 -17.32
N LEU A 51 3.40 132.56 -17.99
CA LEU A 51 3.01 133.97 -17.67
C LEU A 51 3.36 134.86 -18.90
N GLN A 52 2.44 135.66 -19.51
CA GLN A 52 2.80 136.87 -20.29
C GLN A 52 1.63 137.86 -20.58
N PHE A 53 1.97 139.06 -21.09
CA PHE A 53 1.16 140.31 -21.14
C PHE A 53 1.79 141.30 -22.18
N VAL A 54 1.14 142.44 -22.53
CA VAL A 54 1.65 143.61 -23.34
C VAL A 54 1.81 143.32 -24.86
N ASN A 55 1.61 144.21 -25.87
CA ASN A 55 1.26 145.64 -26.07
C ASN A 55 0.23 145.76 -27.26
N HIS A 56 -0.13 146.83 -28.01
CA HIS A 56 0.05 148.31 -28.16
C HIS A 56 -1.20 148.81 -29.00
N HIS A 57 -1.46 149.97 -29.63
CA HIS A 57 -0.98 151.36 -29.94
C HIS A 57 -2.30 152.18 -30.24
N SER A 58 -2.53 153.51 -30.17
CA SER A 58 -1.79 154.79 -30.09
C SER A 58 -1.44 155.53 -31.41
N SER A 59 -2.28 156.48 -31.87
CA SER A 59 -1.95 157.53 -32.88
C SER A 59 -2.81 158.81 -32.71
N ALA A 60 -2.30 159.98 -33.11
CA ALA A 60 -2.98 161.28 -33.04
C ALA A 60 -2.51 162.24 -34.16
N SER A 61 -3.32 163.23 -34.55
CA SER A 61 -2.92 164.28 -35.50
C SER A 61 -3.68 165.61 -35.36
N SER A 62 -3.08 166.64 -35.93
CA SER A 62 -3.49 168.06 -36.09
C SER A 62 -2.59 168.61 -37.23
N PRO A 63 -2.84 169.75 -37.90
CA PRO A 63 -3.54 170.98 -37.46
C PRO A 63 -4.72 171.30 -38.45
N GLN A 64 -5.23 172.52 -38.72
CA GLN A 64 -4.69 173.89 -38.64
C GLN A 64 -5.80 174.94 -38.51
N ALA A 65 -5.43 176.15 -38.07
CA ALA A 65 -6.35 177.13 -37.50
C ALA A 65 -7.04 178.07 -38.51
N ASP A 66 -8.18 178.63 -38.11
CA ASP A 66 -8.76 179.84 -38.71
C ASP A 66 -9.37 180.73 -37.60
N ILE A 67 -8.71 181.84 -37.27
CA ILE A 67 -8.83 182.49 -35.94
C ILE A 67 -9.76 183.73 -35.99
N ALA A 68 -11.06 183.48 -36.15
CA ALA A 68 -12.11 184.46 -35.87
C ALA A 68 -13.39 183.83 -35.31
N GLY A 69 -13.95 182.82 -36.00
CA GLY A 69 -15.21 182.17 -35.60
C GLY A 69 -15.13 181.33 -34.31
N VAL A 70 -13.92 180.90 -33.93
CA VAL A 70 -13.68 179.98 -32.79
C VAL A 70 -14.25 180.50 -31.47
N LYS A 71 -14.28 181.81 -31.21
CA LYS A 71 -14.75 182.34 -29.92
C LYS A 71 -16.25 182.11 -29.69
N ASN A 72 -17.09 182.32 -30.70
CA ASN A 72 -18.53 182.08 -30.58
C ASN A 72 -18.83 180.57 -30.49
N GLN A 73 -18.09 179.75 -31.25
CA GLN A 73 -18.21 178.28 -31.18
C GLN A 73 -17.79 177.70 -29.82
N VAL A 74 -16.87 178.34 -29.09
CA VAL A 74 -16.50 177.93 -27.73
C VAL A 74 -17.60 178.24 -26.71
N GLU A 75 -18.27 179.40 -26.78
CA GLU A 75 -19.38 179.70 -25.86
C GLU A 75 -20.62 178.83 -26.13
N GLU A 76 -20.97 178.60 -27.40
CA GLU A 76 -22.09 177.75 -27.78
C GLU A 76 -21.85 176.30 -27.34
N ARG A 77 -20.63 175.79 -27.56
CA ARG A 77 -20.20 174.48 -27.06
C ARG A 77 -20.18 174.40 -25.54
N GLN A 78 -19.82 175.46 -24.82
CA GLN A 78 -19.87 175.45 -23.34
C GLN A 78 -21.29 175.39 -22.79
N ARG A 79 -22.30 175.92 -23.51
CA ARG A 79 -23.72 175.74 -23.14
C ARG A 79 -24.20 174.32 -23.44
N GLN A 80 -23.81 173.76 -24.58
CA GLN A 80 -24.08 172.36 -24.92
C GLN A 80 -23.42 171.41 -23.91
N ASP A 81 -22.13 171.57 -23.61
CA ASP A 81 -21.40 170.83 -22.57
C ASP A 81 -22.00 170.99 -21.15
N ALA A 82 -22.87 171.98 -20.92
CA ALA A 82 -23.61 172.15 -19.66
C ALA A 82 -24.94 171.38 -19.67
N THR A 83 -25.77 171.53 -20.71
CA THR A 83 -27.00 170.73 -20.87
C THR A 83 -26.68 169.25 -20.94
N ASP A 84 -25.64 168.87 -21.70
CA ASP A 84 -25.11 167.52 -21.78
C ASP A 84 -24.67 166.92 -20.44
N ARG A 85 -24.43 167.73 -19.40
CA ARG A 85 -24.11 167.24 -18.05
C ARG A 85 -25.35 167.11 -17.18
N GLU A 86 -26.33 168.00 -17.34
CA GLU A 86 -27.61 167.91 -16.63
C GLU A 86 -28.43 166.72 -17.17
N ASP A 87 -28.51 166.55 -18.49
CA ASP A 87 -29.15 165.39 -19.13
C ASP A 87 -28.47 164.06 -18.74
N LYS A 88 -27.12 164.02 -18.69
CA LYS A 88 -26.39 162.83 -18.20
C LYS A 88 -26.67 162.54 -16.74
N ARG A 89 -26.81 163.56 -15.88
CA ARG A 89 -27.18 163.37 -14.47
C ARG A 89 -28.61 162.88 -14.29
N VAL A 90 -29.57 163.42 -15.05
CA VAL A 90 -30.96 162.90 -15.05
C VAL A 90 -30.96 161.45 -15.52
N SER A 91 -30.26 161.14 -16.62
CA SER A 91 -30.11 159.78 -17.11
C SER A 91 -29.47 158.86 -16.07
N GLU A 92 -28.38 159.25 -15.39
CA GLU A 92 -27.73 158.47 -14.31
C GLU A 92 -28.65 158.24 -13.09
N GLU A 93 -29.48 159.22 -12.73
CA GLU A 93 -30.46 159.13 -11.64
C GLU A 93 -31.65 158.22 -12.01
N GLU A 94 -32.14 158.26 -13.26
CA GLU A 94 -33.12 157.31 -13.82
C GLU A 94 -32.55 155.89 -13.88
N ASP A 95 -31.35 155.72 -14.42
CA ASP A 95 -30.61 154.45 -14.47
C ASP A 95 -30.40 153.88 -13.06
N ALA A 96 -30.13 154.73 -12.06
CA ALA A 96 -30.02 154.34 -10.66
C ALA A 96 -31.39 153.99 -10.03
N ALA A 97 -32.50 154.51 -10.52
CA ALA A 97 -33.85 154.06 -10.15
C ALA A 97 -34.18 152.70 -10.78
N ILE A 98 -33.91 152.52 -12.08
CA ILE A 98 -34.10 151.27 -12.83
C ILE A 98 -33.27 150.15 -12.20
N ARG A 99 -31.98 150.38 -11.89
CA ARG A 99 -31.12 149.40 -11.20
C ARG A 99 -31.68 148.97 -9.83
N ARG A 100 -32.26 149.90 -9.06
CA ARG A 100 -32.91 149.59 -7.77
C ARG A 100 -34.18 148.76 -7.94
N TYR A 101 -35.01 149.08 -8.94
CA TYR A 101 -36.21 148.30 -9.26
C TYR A 101 -35.87 146.88 -9.73
N LEU A 102 -34.88 146.73 -10.62
CA LEU A 102 -34.41 145.42 -11.09
C LEU A 102 -33.88 144.57 -9.92
N LEU A 103 -33.05 145.13 -9.04
CA LEU A 103 -32.57 144.42 -7.84
C LEU A 103 -33.71 144.00 -6.90
N GLN A 104 -34.77 144.82 -6.77
CA GLN A 104 -35.95 144.42 -6.01
C GLN A 104 -36.66 143.25 -6.67
N VAL A 105 -36.96 143.34 -7.98
CA VAL A 105 -37.60 142.27 -8.74
C VAL A 105 -36.80 140.97 -8.67
N GLU A 106 -35.47 141.01 -8.88
CA GLU A 106 -34.59 139.86 -8.72
C GLU A 106 -34.64 139.24 -7.31
N SER A 107 -34.74 140.08 -6.27
CA SER A 107 -34.87 139.61 -4.88
C SER A 107 -36.22 138.95 -4.61
N ASP A 108 -37.31 139.52 -5.10
CA ASP A 108 -38.67 138.96 -4.97
C ASP A 108 -38.80 137.64 -5.76
N ASP A 109 -38.21 137.58 -6.97
CA ASP A 109 -38.11 136.35 -7.78
C ASP A 109 -37.28 135.26 -7.07
N ALA A 110 -36.19 135.64 -6.40
CA ALA A 110 -35.38 134.73 -5.61
C ALA A 110 -36.12 134.23 -4.36
N PHE A 111 -36.91 135.08 -3.69
CA PHE A 111 -37.77 134.66 -2.59
C PHE A 111 -38.91 133.75 -3.05
N ALA A 112 -39.54 134.02 -4.20
CA ALA A 112 -40.57 133.18 -4.80
C ALA A 112 -40.02 131.78 -5.11
N LYS A 113 -38.92 131.69 -5.88
CA LYS A 113 -38.23 130.43 -6.21
C LYS A 113 -37.78 129.67 -4.96
N ARG A 114 -37.29 130.38 -3.93
CA ARG A 114 -36.92 129.77 -2.64
C ARG A 114 -38.14 129.20 -1.89
N ARG A 115 -39.30 129.85 -1.96
CA ARG A 115 -40.54 129.36 -1.36
C ARG A 115 -41.04 128.09 -2.08
N GLU A 116 -41.03 128.09 -3.40
CA GLU A 116 -41.42 126.93 -4.23
C GLU A 116 -40.50 125.72 -4.03
N LEU A 117 -39.18 125.94 -3.94
CA LEU A 117 -38.23 124.88 -3.60
C LEU A 117 -38.44 124.30 -2.19
N LEU A 118 -38.94 125.10 -1.25
CA LEU A 118 -39.29 124.63 0.10
C LEU A 118 -40.61 123.83 0.11
N THR A 119 -41.64 124.25 -0.63
CA THR A 119 -42.88 123.46 -0.76
C THR A 119 -42.61 122.12 -1.46
N LEU A 120 -41.95 122.13 -2.62
CA LEU A 120 -41.59 120.92 -3.37
C LEU A 120 -40.75 119.94 -2.53
N ARG A 121 -39.86 120.45 -1.67
CA ARG A 121 -39.10 119.63 -0.74
C ARG A 121 -39.98 118.99 0.33
N ASN A 122 -40.90 119.76 0.93
CA ASN A 122 -41.81 119.24 1.95
C ASN A 122 -42.72 118.15 1.36
N ASP A 123 -43.28 118.39 0.17
CA ASP A 123 -44.12 117.42 -0.56
C ASP A 123 -43.35 116.12 -0.86
N TRP A 124 -42.09 116.24 -1.29
CA TRP A 124 -41.21 115.10 -1.55
C TRP A 124 -40.86 114.32 -0.28
N ASP A 125 -40.49 115.00 0.81
CA ASP A 125 -40.17 114.34 2.08
C ASP A 125 -41.43 113.70 2.72
N GLN A 126 -42.63 114.26 2.51
CA GLN A 126 -43.92 113.64 2.86
C GLN A 126 -44.20 112.38 2.02
N GLN A 127 -44.13 112.45 0.68
CA GLN A 127 -44.31 111.27 -0.18
C GLN A 127 -43.31 110.15 0.16
N ARG A 128 -42.07 110.50 0.53
CA ARG A 128 -41.08 109.54 1.02
C ARG A 128 -41.37 109.02 2.43
N ALA A 129 -42.14 109.71 3.27
CA ALA A 129 -42.63 109.19 4.54
C ALA A 129 -43.79 108.21 4.31
N GLU A 130 -44.79 108.58 3.52
CA GLU A 130 -45.93 107.75 3.13
C GLU A 130 -45.46 106.45 2.45
N GLY A 131 -44.60 106.56 1.44
CA GLY A 131 -44.01 105.40 0.75
C GLY A 131 -43.15 104.49 1.64
N ARG A 132 -42.67 104.96 2.80
CA ARG A 132 -42.07 104.11 3.85
C ARG A 132 -43.13 103.44 4.72
N GLN A 133 -44.17 104.16 5.12
CA GLN A 133 -45.27 103.61 5.91
C GLN A 133 -46.03 102.50 5.17
N THR A 134 -46.33 102.68 3.87
CA THR A 134 -47.01 101.67 3.05
C THR A 134 -46.19 100.38 2.97
N ARG A 135 -44.88 100.48 2.70
CA ARG A 135 -43.97 99.30 2.71
C ARG A 135 -43.90 98.61 4.07
N ALA A 136 -43.91 99.38 5.17
CA ALA A 136 -43.92 98.82 6.52
C ALA A 136 -45.24 98.07 6.83
N ARG A 137 -46.39 98.60 6.39
CA ARG A 137 -47.69 97.93 6.49
C ARG A 137 -47.73 96.66 5.65
N GLU A 138 -47.30 96.72 4.38
CA GLU A 138 -47.19 95.54 3.52
C GLU A 138 -46.26 94.47 4.11
N ALA A 139 -45.10 94.85 4.66
CA ALA A 139 -44.18 93.93 5.31
C ALA A 139 -44.78 93.27 6.55
N ALA A 140 -45.58 94.01 7.35
CA ALA A 140 -46.32 93.45 8.46
C ALA A 140 -47.40 92.44 8.00
N THR A 141 -48.17 92.77 6.95
CA THR A 141 -49.17 91.85 6.38
C THR A 141 -48.51 90.58 5.80
N ARG A 142 -47.36 90.70 5.12
CA ARG A 142 -46.55 89.57 4.63
C ARG A 142 -45.84 88.79 5.74
N GLY A 143 -45.81 89.32 6.97
CA GLY A 143 -45.30 88.66 8.16
C GLY A 143 -46.32 87.73 8.83
N LEU A 144 -47.59 87.79 8.43
CA LEU A 144 -48.59 86.79 8.80
C LEU A 144 -48.36 85.53 7.96
N CYS A 145 -48.36 84.37 8.61
CA CYS A 145 -48.26 83.09 7.91
C CYS A 145 -49.48 82.90 7.01
N ILE A 146 -49.27 82.76 5.70
CA ILE A 146 -50.31 82.37 4.75
C ILE A 146 -50.63 80.90 5.01
N ASP A 147 -51.89 80.58 5.28
CA ASP A 147 -52.35 79.20 5.33
C ASP A 147 -52.40 78.62 3.90
N PRO A 148 -51.51 77.68 3.53
CA PRO A 148 -51.43 77.14 2.18
C PRO A 148 -52.62 76.24 1.83
N ASP A 149 -53.36 75.74 2.82
CA ASP A 149 -54.52 74.86 2.64
C ASP A 149 -55.79 75.66 2.36
N SER A 150 -55.85 76.91 2.83
CA SER A 150 -56.91 77.88 2.49
C SER A 150 -56.80 78.46 1.07
N CYS A 151 -55.64 78.33 0.44
CA CYS A 151 -55.30 79.02 -0.80
C CYS A 151 -55.81 78.28 -2.06
N ALA A 152 -56.43 79.01 -2.98
CA ALA A 152 -56.83 78.48 -4.29
C ALA A 152 -55.58 78.07 -5.12
N PRO A 153 -55.63 77.01 -5.95
CA PRO A 153 -54.46 76.49 -6.67
C PRO A 153 -53.71 77.52 -7.53
N GLY A 154 -54.42 78.51 -8.09
CA GLY A 154 -53.83 79.60 -8.88
C GLY A 154 -52.98 80.60 -8.08
N ALA A 155 -53.02 80.57 -6.74
CA ALA A 155 -52.20 81.44 -5.88
C ALA A 155 -50.75 80.97 -5.73
N ALA A 156 -50.41 79.74 -6.18
CA ALA A 156 -49.07 79.15 -6.14
C ALA A 156 -48.40 79.14 -4.74
N GLN A 157 -49.20 79.09 -3.66
CA GLN A 157 -48.73 79.03 -2.27
C GLN A 157 -48.55 77.59 -1.74
N LYS A 158 -49.02 76.59 -2.49
CA LYS A 158 -48.96 75.17 -2.12
C LYS A 158 -48.61 74.32 -3.33
N PHE A 159 -47.53 73.53 -3.22
CA PHE A 159 -47.12 72.58 -4.26
C PHE A 159 -47.21 71.15 -3.74
N HIS A 160 -47.96 70.28 -4.43
CA HIS A 160 -48.11 68.87 -4.02
C HIS A 160 -46.81 68.03 -4.09
N GLY A 161 -45.74 68.57 -4.68
CA GLY A 161 -44.40 67.98 -4.62
C GLY A 161 -43.61 68.31 -3.34
N GLU A 162 -44.04 69.31 -2.58
CA GLU A 162 -43.39 69.73 -1.33
C GLU A 162 -43.91 68.89 -0.15
N ASP A 163 -43.37 67.66 -0.06
CA ASP A 163 -43.70 66.69 0.98
C ASP A 163 -43.19 67.13 2.36
N VAL A 164 -43.98 67.93 3.08
CA VAL A 164 -43.70 68.37 4.45
C VAL A 164 -43.47 67.17 5.39
N ALA A 165 -44.19 66.06 5.17
CA ALA A 165 -44.07 64.83 5.95
C ALA A 165 -42.88 63.93 5.53
N ARG A 166 -42.01 64.37 4.61
CA ARG A 166 -40.89 63.56 4.05
C ARG A 166 -40.01 62.90 5.12
N LEU A 167 -39.66 63.65 6.16
CA LEU A 167 -38.79 63.13 7.22
C LEU A 167 -39.48 62.05 8.06
N GLU A 168 -40.78 62.19 8.32
CA GLU A 168 -41.58 61.19 9.03
C GLU A 168 -41.81 59.94 8.17
N ARG A 169 -42.09 60.14 6.87
CA ARG A 169 -42.21 59.06 5.88
C ARG A 169 -40.92 58.22 5.82
N ILE A 170 -39.76 58.86 5.72
CA ILE A 170 -38.45 58.19 5.72
C ILE A 170 -38.20 57.47 7.06
N ARG A 171 -38.55 58.08 8.19
CA ARG A 171 -38.44 57.46 9.52
C ARG A 171 -39.31 56.20 9.64
N LEU A 172 -40.55 56.24 9.17
CA LEU A 172 -41.47 55.10 9.18
C LEU A 172 -41.00 53.99 8.24
N GLN A 173 -40.54 54.32 7.03
CA GLN A 173 -39.95 53.35 6.10
C GLN A 173 -38.70 52.69 6.70
N ALA A 174 -37.81 53.45 7.33
CA ALA A 174 -36.64 52.91 8.02
C ALA A 174 -37.03 51.99 9.21
N MET A 175 -38.09 52.31 9.95
CA MET A 175 -38.62 51.44 11.00
C MET A 175 -39.22 50.14 10.44
N GLN A 176 -39.98 50.21 9.35
CA GLN A 176 -40.53 49.03 8.66
C GLN A 176 -39.41 48.13 8.11
N MET A 177 -38.43 48.71 7.40
CA MET A 177 -37.26 47.96 6.91
C MET A 177 -36.47 47.32 8.05
N LYS A 178 -36.29 48.00 9.18
CA LYS A 178 -35.65 47.43 10.38
C LYS A 178 -36.46 46.26 10.95
N GLN A 179 -37.78 46.41 11.06
CA GLN A 179 -38.66 45.35 11.57
C GLN A 179 -38.63 44.10 10.66
N TRP A 180 -38.78 44.26 9.35
CA TRP A 180 -38.68 43.15 8.39
C TRP A 180 -37.30 42.49 8.40
N SER A 181 -36.22 43.28 8.55
CA SER A 181 -34.87 42.73 8.68
C SER A 181 -34.71 41.88 9.95
N ILE A 182 -35.25 42.33 11.08
CA ILE A 182 -35.24 41.57 12.34
C ILE A 182 -36.07 40.30 12.23
N GLN A 183 -37.27 40.37 11.63
CA GLN A 183 -38.13 39.21 11.40
C GLN A 183 -37.43 38.17 10.51
N LYS A 184 -36.89 38.59 9.37
CA LYS A 184 -36.14 37.69 8.47
C LYS A 184 -34.92 37.06 9.15
N MET A 185 -34.14 37.82 9.92
CA MET A 185 -33.00 37.25 10.66
C MET A 185 -33.44 36.22 11.72
N ALA A 186 -34.58 36.42 12.36
CA ALA A 186 -35.14 35.46 13.32
C ALA A 186 -35.67 34.19 12.62
N GLU A 187 -36.35 34.33 11.48
CA GLU A 187 -36.79 33.21 10.64
C GLU A 187 -35.61 32.39 10.11
N GLU A 188 -34.55 33.07 9.63
CA GLU A 188 -33.31 32.45 9.15
C GLU A 188 -32.55 31.75 10.27
N ALA A 189 -32.44 32.36 11.47
CA ALA A 189 -31.85 31.72 12.64
C ALA A 189 -32.64 30.48 13.10
N GLN A 190 -33.98 30.56 13.14
CA GLN A 190 -34.82 29.41 13.51
C GLN A 190 -34.74 28.29 12.46
N ARG A 191 -34.69 28.64 11.16
CA ARG A 191 -34.49 27.67 10.09
C ARG A 191 -33.14 26.96 10.22
N ASN A 192 -32.07 27.71 10.43
CA ASN A 192 -30.72 27.14 10.58
C ASN A 192 -30.62 26.25 11.85
N ALA A 193 -31.31 26.62 12.93
CA ALA A 193 -31.41 25.78 14.13
C ALA A 193 -32.19 24.48 13.86
N ASN A 194 -33.29 24.54 13.11
CA ASN A 194 -34.07 23.35 12.72
C ASN A 194 -33.27 22.42 11.79
N GLU A 195 -32.58 22.97 10.79
CA GLU A 195 -31.72 22.22 9.88
C GLU A 195 -30.53 21.57 10.61
N GLY A 196 -29.89 22.30 11.52
CA GLY A 196 -28.82 21.76 12.37
C GLY A 196 -29.30 20.66 13.32
N ALA A 197 -30.49 20.80 13.91
CA ALA A 197 -31.10 19.75 14.75
C ALA A 197 -31.45 18.48 13.95
N ALA A 198 -31.98 18.63 12.74
CA ALA A 198 -32.25 17.50 11.85
C ALA A 198 -30.97 16.79 11.40
N GLN A 199 -29.90 17.54 11.08
CA GLN A 199 -28.59 16.97 10.78
C GLN A 199 -27.99 16.23 11.98
N ALA A 200 -28.09 16.79 13.19
CA ALA A 200 -27.61 16.14 14.41
C ALA A 200 -28.36 14.83 14.72
N ALA A 201 -29.69 14.80 14.51
CA ALA A 201 -30.50 13.59 14.65
C ALA A 201 -30.08 12.51 13.62
N TYR A 202 -29.95 12.88 12.34
CA TYR A 202 -29.51 11.96 11.29
C TYR A 202 -28.10 11.40 11.53
N MET A 203 -27.16 12.21 12.02
CA MET A 203 -25.82 11.74 12.39
C MET A 203 -25.86 10.77 13.58
N ALA A 204 -26.77 10.95 14.54
CA ALA A 204 -26.96 10.01 15.65
C ALA A 204 -27.57 8.67 15.16
N GLU A 205 -28.54 8.72 14.24
CA GLU A 205 -29.10 7.52 13.59
C GLU A 205 -28.01 6.73 12.83
N LEU A 206 -27.14 7.41 12.07
CA LEU A 206 -26.01 6.77 11.40
C LEU A 206 -25.05 6.06 12.37
N ILE A 207 -24.71 6.69 13.50
CA ILE A 207 -23.80 6.11 14.50
C ILE A 207 -24.41 4.85 15.14
N GLU A 208 -25.71 4.83 15.44
CA GLU A 208 -26.35 3.60 15.95
C GLU A 208 -26.49 2.52 14.84
N ILE A 209 -26.67 2.89 13.56
CA ILE A 209 -26.62 1.93 12.45
C ILE A 209 -25.23 1.30 12.31
N GLU A 210 -24.16 2.11 12.31
CA GLU A 210 -22.77 1.63 12.27
C GLU A 210 -22.48 0.69 13.44
N ARG A 211 -22.89 1.08 14.65
CA ARG A 211 -22.76 0.25 15.85
C ARG A 211 -23.51 -1.08 15.73
N LEU A 212 -24.76 -1.08 15.27
CA LEU A 212 -25.55 -2.29 15.08
C LEU A 212 -24.91 -3.22 14.02
N MET A 213 -24.32 -2.64 12.97
CA MET A 213 -23.52 -3.39 12.00
C MET A 213 -22.27 -4.02 12.65
N GLU A 214 -21.52 -3.28 13.47
CA GLU A 214 -20.38 -3.86 14.20
C GLU A 214 -20.80 -4.99 15.16
N GLU A 215 -21.88 -4.82 15.91
CA GLU A 215 -22.40 -5.84 16.82
C GLU A 215 -22.82 -7.10 16.05
N LEU A 216 -23.48 -6.96 14.89
CA LEU A 216 -23.84 -8.05 13.99
C LEU A 216 -22.62 -8.74 13.36
N HIS A 217 -21.60 -7.98 12.94
CA HIS A 217 -20.35 -8.55 12.43
C HIS A 217 -19.62 -9.36 13.50
N ARG A 218 -19.46 -8.81 14.71
CA ARG A 218 -18.86 -9.50 15.87
C ARG A 218 -19.66 -10.76 16.27
N GLY A 219 -21.00 -10.74 16.10
CA GLY A 219 -21.85 -11.93 16.26
C GLY A 219 -21.52 -13.03 15.24
N ASN A 220 -21.56 -12.69 13.95
CA ASN A 220 -21.24 -13.61 12.86
C ASN A 220 -19.83 -14.22 12.96
N GLU A 221 -18.83 -13.45 13.40
CA GLU A 221 -17.47 -13.94 13.61
C GLU A 221 -17.40 -14.98 14.74
N ARG A 222 -18.10 -14.75 15.86
CA ARG A 222 -18.19 -15.70 16.98
C ARG A 222 -18.88 -16.99 16.57
N GLU A 223 -19.98 -16.91 15.83
CA GLU A 223 -20.71 -18.08 15.32
C GLU A 223 -19.87 -18.91 14.35
N ARG A 224 -19.16 -18.24 13.41
CA ARG A 224 -18.22 -18.91 12.49
C ARG A 224 -17.05 -19.57 13.24
N ALA A 225 -16.51 -18.92 14.27
CA ALA A 225 -15.45 -19.49 15.10
C ALA A 225 -15.95 -20.69 15.92
N ALA A 226 -17.16 -20.63 16.47
CA ALA A 226 -17.79 -21.74 17.18
C ALA A 226 -18.02 -22.94 16.26
N ALA A 227 -18.66 -22.75 15.10
CA ALA A 227 -18.89 -23.81 14.11
C ALA A 227 -17.56 -24.41 13.59
N SER A 228 -16.52 -23.59 13.37
CA SER A 228 -15.19 -24.06 12.98
C SER A 228 -14.52 -24.90 14.10
N SER A 229 -14.67 -24.51 15.36
CA SER A 229 -14.23 -25.29 16.53
C SER A 229 -14.96 -26.63 16.63
N GLU A 230 -16.29 -26.65 16.45
CA GLU A 230 -17.09 -27.88 16.48
C GLU A 230 -16.72 -28.85 15.36
N ILE A 231 -16.56 -28.35 14.12
CA ILE A 231 -16.09 -29.15 12.98
C ILE A 231 -14.68 -29.69 13.24
N SER A 232 -13.78 -28.88 13.80
CA SER A 232 -12.42 -29.31 14.18
C SER A 232 -12.45 -30.42 15.24
N GLN A 233 -13.26 -30.28 16.29
CA GLN A 233 -13.44 -31.30 17.33
C GLN A 233 -14.07 -32.59 16.77
N PHE A 234 -15.06 -32.47 15.88
CA PHE A 234 -15.68 -33.62 15.21
C PHE A 234 -14.64 -34.38 14.36
N ASN A 235 -13.88 -33.67 13.53
CA ASN A 235 -12.83 -34.26 12.69
C ASN A 235 -11.72 -34.92 13.52
N GLN A 236 -11.34 -34.33 14.67
CA GLN A 236 -10.39 -34.94 15.61
C GLN A 236 -10.93 -36.24 16.22
N ARG A 237 -12.22 -36.27 16.63
CA ARG A 237 -12.87 -37.49 17.16
C ARG A 237 -12.98 -38.58 16.09
N LEU A 238 -13.35 -38.21 14.86
CA LEU A 238 -13.44 -39.13 13.71
C LEU A 238 -12.06 -39.74 13.37
N LEU A 239 -11.00 -38.92 13.33
CA LEU A 239 -9.63 -39.38 13.10
C LEU A 239 -9.14 -40.30 14.24
N ALA A 240 -9.50 -40.03 15.49
CA ALA A 240 -9.19 -40.90 16.62
C ALA A 240 -9.90 -42.26 16.50
N GLN A 241 -11.18 -42.27 16.15
CA GLN A 241 -11.95 -43.50 15.89
C GLN A 241 -11.37 -44.32 14.73
N GLN A 242 -11.00 -43.66 13.62
CA GLN A 242 -10.35 -44.32 12.48
C GLN A 242 -9.02 -44.98 12.88
N ARG A 243 -8.18 -44.28 13.67
CA ARG A 243 -6.92 -44.83 14.19
C ARG A 243 -7.12 -45.99 15.15
N GLN A 244 -8.17 -45.96 15.99
CA GLN A 244 -8.53 -47.09 16.85
C GLN A 244 -8.96 -48.29 16.00
N ALA A 245 -9.91 -48.10 15.08
CA ALA A 245 -10.37 -49.15 14.19
C ALA A 245 -9.24 -49.74 13.32
N GLU A 246 -8.29 -48.94 12.84
CA GLU A 246 -7.11 -49.43 12.11
C GLU A 246 -6.17 -50.24 13.01
N ASN A 247 -5.90 -49.78 14.23
CA ASN A 247 -5.07 -50.52 15.18
C ASN A 247 -5.70 -51.84 15.60
N ASP A 248 -7.02 -51.87 15.83
CA ASP A 248 -7.74 -53.07 16.21
C ASP A 248 -7.90 -54.04 15.03
N ARG A 249 -8.03 -53.53 13.79
CA ARG A 249 -7.94 -54.36 12.58
C ARG A 249 -6.55 -54.99 12.43
N ARG A 250 -5.48 -54.20 12.61
CA ARG A 250 -4.09 -54.71 12.58
C ARG A 250 -3.80 -55.74 13.67
N ARG A 251 -4.41 -55.61 14.84
CA ARG A 251 -4.37 -56.63 15.91
C ARG A 251 -5.08 -57.91 15.49
N HIS A 252 -6.28 -57.80 14.93
CA HIS A 252 -7.02 -58.96 14.43
C HIS A 252 -6.30 -59.64 13.26
N GLU A 253 -5.67 -58.88 12.36
CA GLU A 253 -4.77 -59.41 11.32
C GLU A 253 -3.62 -60.19 11.96
N GLN A 254 -2.90 -59.60 12.91
CA GLN A 254 -1.80 -60.28 13.62
C GLN A 254 -2.23 -61.51 14.44
N GLU A 255 -3.44 -61.51 15.02
CA GLU A 255 -3.98 -62.66 15.74
C GLU A 255 -4.36 -63.80 14.80
N GLU A 256 -4.96 -63.51 13.64
CA GLU A 256 -5.28 -64.53 12.63
C GLU A 256 -4.01 -65.05 11.94
N ASP A 257 -3.06 -64.17 11.58
CA ASP A 257 -1.73 -64.56 11.07
C ASP A 257 -1.03 -65.52 12.04
N ALA A 258 -1.04 -65.20 13.34
CA ALA A 258 -0.43 -66.05 14.37
C ALA A 258 -1.16 -67.40 14.53
N ARG A 259 -2.49 -67.43 14.38
CA ARG A 259 -3.28 -68.67 14.37
C ARG A 259 -3.01 -69.51 13.12
N GLU A 260 -2.93 -68.90 11.94
CA GLU A 260 -2.57 -69.60 10.69
C GLU A 260 -1.16 -70.19 10.77
N ILE A 261 -0.18 -69.44 11.29
CA ILE A 261 1.19 -69.94 11.52
C ILE A 261 1.18 -71.14 12.47
N GLN A 262 0.46 -71.07 13.61
CA GLN A 262 0.35 -72.19 14.55
C GLN A 262 -0.31 -73.42 13.91
N LEU A 263 -1.47 -73.25 13.26
CA LEU A 263 -2.17 -74.33 12.55
C LEU A 263 -1.35 -74.93 11.40
N THR A 264 -0.50 -74.13 10.76
CA THR A 264 0.42 -74.57 9.71
C THR A 264 1.60 -75.35 10.26
N LEU A 265 2.16 -74.97 11.41
CA LEU A 265 3.24 -75.71 12.09
C LEU A 265 2.73 -77.04 12.67
N ASP A 266 1.57 -77.02 13.33
CA ASP A 266 0.89 -78.20 13.87
C ASP A 266 0.30 -79.11 12.76
N SER A 267 0.20 -78.60 11.52
CA SER A 267 -0.26 -79.38 10.38
C SER A 267 0.62 -80.60 10.17
N ASN A 268 -0.04 -81.76 10.01
CA ASN A 268 0.62 -83.05 9.74
C ASN A 268 1.47 -83.05 8.45
N LEU A 269 1.30 -82.05 7.58
CA LEU A 269 2.14 -81.84 6.40
C LEU A 269 3.53 -81.29 6.78
N VAL A 270 3.59 -80.27 7.66
CA VAL A 270 4.83 -79.56 8.03
C VAL A 270 5.56 -80.25 9.16
N SER A 271 4.83 -80.77 10.16
CA SER A 271 5.37 -81.63 11.22
C SER A 271 5.72 -83.05 10.73
N GLU A 272 5.49 -83.33 9.44
CA GLU A 272 5.67 -84.61 8.74
C GLU A 272 5.05 -85.86 9.41
N ASN A 273 4.15 -85.68 10.38
CA ASN A 273 3.67 -86.70 11.32
C ASN A 273 3.52 -88.14 10.73
N PRO A 274 4.33 -89.13 11.17
CA PRO A 274 4.30 -90.49 10.62
C PRO A 274 2.97 -91.22 10.88
N LEU A 275 2.16 -90.77 11.85
CA LEU A 275 0.84 -91.34 12.13
C LEU A 275 -0.15 -91.16 10.97
N GLN A 276 0.11 -90.27 10.01
CA GLN A 276 -0.67 -90.19 8.75
C GLN A 276 -0.69 -91.51 7.97
N ALA A 277 0.36 -92.33 8.09
CA ALA A 277 0.45 -93.63 7.44
C ALA A 277 -0.34 -94.74 8.16
N ALA A 278 -0.88 -94.49 9.36
CA ALA A 278 -1.68 -95.48 10.09
C ALA A 278 -3.05 -95.71 9.43
N LEU A 279 -3.57 -96.93 9.53
CA LEU A 279 -4.94 -97.28 9.15
C LEU A 279 -5.81 -97.40 10.41
N PRO A 280 -7.02 -96.79 10.44
CA PRO A 280 -7.93 -96.93 11.57
C PRO A 280 -8.19 -98.41 11.93
N GLY A 281 -8.00 -98.74 13.22
CA GLY A 281 -8.20 -100.10 13.74
C GLY A 281 -7.16 -101.14 13.32
N LYS A 282 -5.98 -100.75 12.80
CA LYS A 282 -4.91 -101.69 12.41
C LYS A 282 -3.55 -101.24 12.94
N SER A 283 -2.72 -102.21 13.36
CA SER A 283 -1.35 -101.94 13.81
C SER A 283 -0.48 -101.44 12.65
N PHE A 284 0.34 -100.44 12.94
CA PHE A 284 1.26 -99.80 12.00
C PHE A 284 2.25 -100.81 11.37
N ASP A 285 2.74 -101.77 12.17
CA ASP A 285 3.65 -102.84 11.71
C ASP A 285 3.01 -103.84 10.73
N HIS A 286 1.69 -103.84 10.55
CA HIS A 286 1.00 -104.85 9.74
C HIS A 286 0.40 -104.29 8.45
N ARG A 287 -0.03 -103.02 8.44
CA ARG A 287 -0.52 -102.38 7.21
C ARG A 287 -0.52 -100.85 7.33
N VAL A 288 0.26 -100.21 6.46
CA VAL A 288 0.28 -98.76 6.29
C VAL A 288 -0.57 -98.29 5.10
N ARG A 289 -0.91 -97.00 5.09
CA ARG A 289 -1.35 -96.24 3.92
C ARG A 289 -0.17 -95.99 2.99
N VAL A 290 -0.21 -96.57 1.79
CA VAL A 290 0.87 -96.48 0.79
C VAL A 290 1.11 -95.03 0.34
N ASP A 291 0.05 -94.25 0.27
CA ASP A 291 0.02 -92.84 -0.15
C ASP A 291 0.66 -91.87 0.86
N HIS A 292 0.86 -92.29 2.11
CA HIS A 292 1.47 -91.47 3.18
C HIS A 292 2.69 -92.14 3.83
N TRP A 293 3.21 -93.23 3.26
CA TRP A 293 4.32 -93.99 3.84
C TRP A 293 5.67 -93.27 3.65
N LYS A 294 6.35 -92.95 4.77
CA LYS A 294 7.63 -92.21 4.81
C LYS A 294 8.82 -93.09 5.25
N GLY A 295 8.76 -94.40 5.01
CA GLY A 295 9.81 -95.35 5.39
C GLY A 295 9.61 -96.02 6.76
N PHE A 296 10.70 -96.49 7.36
CA PHE A 296 10.69 -97.18 8.66
C PHE A 296 10.83 -96.22 9.84
N SER A 297 10.21 -96.56 10.97
CA SER A 297 10.47 -95.91 12.26
C SER A 297 11.95 -96.01 12.64
N GLY A 298 12.49 -95.01 13.35
CA GLY A 298 13.85 -95.06 13.88
C GLY A 298 14.12 -96.27 14.78
N GLU A 299 13.08 -96.84 15.41
CA GLU A 299 13.20 -98.08 16.20
C GLU A 299 13.29 -99.33 15.31
N GLN A 300 12.47 -99.40 14.26
CA GLN A 300 12.53 -100.46 13.25
C GLN A 300 13.90 -100.45 12.53
N THR A 301 14.40 -99.26 12.16
CA THR A 301 15.75 -99.10 11.58
C THR A 301 16.83 -99.58 12.55
N LYS A 302 16.77 -99.21 13.85
CA LYS A 302 17.69 -99.72 14.90
C LYS A 302 17.56 -101.23 15.14
N TYR A 303 16.40 -101.84 14.89
CA TYR A 303 16.22 -103.29 14.94
C TYR A 303 16.90 -103.97 13.75
N TYR A 304 16.67 -103.51 12.53
CA TYR A 304 17.31 -104.07 11.33
C TYR A 304 18.83 -103.87 11.29
N LEU A 305 19.36 -102.75 11.80
CA LEU A 305 20.80 -102.55 11.94
C LEU A 305 21.42 -103.60 12.86
N ARG A 306 20.92 -103.75 14.10
CA ARG A 306 21.37 -104.80 15.03
C ARG A 306 21.27 -106.20 14.42
N ARG A 307 20.19 -106.49 13.68
CA ARG A 307 20.03 -107.78 13.01
C ARG A 307 21.03 -108.00 11.87
N ASN A 308 21.47 -106.94 11.18
CA ASN A 308 22.55 -107.03 10.20
C ASN A 308 23.91 -107.27 10.90
N ASP A 309 24.16 -106.62 12.04
CA ASP A 309 25.38 -106.84 12.84
C ASP A 309 25.45 -108.30 13.32
N GLU A 310 24.35 -108.86 13.85
CA GLU A 310 24.23 -110.29 14.20
C GLU A 310 24.54 -111.23 13.02
N ILE A 311 24.10 -110.88 11.81
CA ILE A 311 24.35 -111.66 10.58
C ILE A 311 25.83 -111.55 10.14
N LEU A 312 26.48 -110.39 10.34
CA LEU A 312 27.89 -110.20 10.07
C LEU A 312 28.77 -110.98 11.05
N ASP A 313 28.43 -110.97 12.35
CA ASP A 313 29.10 -111.75 13.39
C ASP A 313 28.99 -113.26 13.13
N GLU A 314 27.79 -113.76 12.85
CA GLU A 314 27.56 -115.17 12.49
C GLU A 314 28.36 -115.58 11.24
N LYS A 315 28.44 -114.70 10.24
CA LYS A 315 29.23 -114.93 9.02
C LYS A 315 30.74 -114.85 9.28
N ALA A 316 31.19 -114.06 10.25
CA ALA A 316 32.59 -114.03 10.68
C ALA A 316 32.96 -115.32 11.44
N ARG A 317 32.11 -115.79 12.35
CA ARG A 317 32.27 -117.06 13.08
C ARG A 317 32.37 -118.25 12.11
N ARG A 318 31.47 -118.35 11.13
CA ARG A 318 31.51 -119.42 10.11
C ARG A 318 32.80 -119.41 9.31
N ARG A 319 33.24 -118.24 8.82
CA ARG A 319 34.54 -118.09 8.13
C ARG A 319 35.74 -118.49 8.99
N GLN A 320 35.65 -118.31 10.31
CA GLN A 320 36.70 -118.75 11.21
C GLN A 320 36.66 -120.28 11.40
N GLN A 321 35.49 -120.88 11.60
CA GLN A 321 35.33 -122.34 11.63
C GLN A 321 35.77 -123.01 10.32
N GLU A 322 35.44 -122.42 9.17
CA GLU A 322 35.90 -122.87 7.83
C GLU A 322 37.45 -122.82 7.73
N ARG A 323 38.09 -121.80 8.29
CA ARG A 323 39.57 -121.70 8.34
C ARG A 323 40.20 -122.70 9.28
N GLU A 324 39.61 -122.88 10.47
CA GLU A 324 40.07 -123.83 11.48
C GLU A 324 39.98 -125.27 10.94
N GLN A 325 38.88 -125.62 10.26
CA GLN A 325 38.73 -126.90 9.55
C GLN A 325 39.76 -127.07 8.42
N VAL A 326 39.98 -126.05 7.58
CA VAL A 326 41.01 -126.10 6.53
C VAL A 326 42.43 -126.22 7.10
N GLU A 327 42.70 -125.63 8.27
CA GLU A 327 43.98 -125.82 8.98
C GLU A 327 44.10 -127.22 9.58
N GLU A 328 43.04 -127.79 10.14
CA GLU A 328 43.03 -129.17 10.65
C GLU A 328 43.20 -130.18 9.51
N ASP A 329 42.47 -130.05 8.40
CA ASP A 329 42.66 -130.85 7.20
C ASP A 329 44.08 -130.73 6.64
N ALA A 330 44.66 -129.53 6.61
CA ALA A 330 46.04 -129.33 6.18
C ALA A 330 47.08 -129.94 7.14
N ARG A 331 46.78 -130.03 8.45
CA ARG A 331 47.62 -130.75 9.43
C ARG A 331 47.49 -132.26 9.21
N ASN A 332 46.26 -132.77 9.12
CA ASN A 332 45.95 -134.18 8.86
C ASN A 332 46.61 -134.68 7.56
N GLN A 333 46.56 -133.90 6.48
CA GLN A 333 47.23 -134.23 5.21
C GLN A 333 48.76 -134.24 5.34
N ARG A 334 49.36 -133.32 6.11
CA ARG A 334 50.82 -133.31 6.36
C ARG A 334 51.28 -134.49 7.21
N GLU A 335 50.46 -134.92 8.17
CA GLU A 335 50.75 -136.11 8.98
C GLU A 335 50.62 -137.39 8.15
N LEU A 336 49.59 -137.50 7.31
CA LEU A 336 49.45 -138.60 6.35
C LEU A 336 50.60 -138.64 5.32
N GLN A 337 51.08 -137.49 4.85
CA GLN A 337 52.28 -137.42 3.99
C GLN A 337 53.55 -137.88 4.72
N ARG A 338 53.68 -137.57 6.02
CA ARG A 338 54.81 -138.05 6.83
C ARG A 338 54.78 -139.56 7.06
N THR A 339 53.61 -140.14 7.36
CA THR A 339 53.49 -141.60 7.53
C THR A 339 53.75 -142.33 6.22
N LEU A 340 53.20 -141.86 5.09
CA LEU A 340 53.47 -142.42 3.77
C LEU A 340 54.98 -142.35 3.41
N ALA A 341 55.64 -141.21 3.62
CA ALA A 341 57.08 -141.08 3.37
C ALA A 341 57.93 -142.01 4.26
N GLN A 342 57.49 -142.26 5.51
CA GLN A 342 58.14 -143.21 6.42
C GLN A 342 57.91 -144.66 5.97
N GLU A 343 56.72 -145.01 5.48
CA GLU A 343 56.43 -146.33 4.91
C GLU A 343 57.20 -146.58 3.60
N GLU A 344 57.32 -145.58 2.73
CA GLU A 344 58.15 -145.64 1.52
C GLU A 344 59.62 -145.86 1.85
N TYR A 345 60.17 -145.11 2.82
CA TYR A 345 61.56 -145.30 3.28
C TYR A 345 61.78 -146.73 3.81
N LEU A 346 60.87 -147.24 4.66
CA LEU A 346 60.94 -148.61 5.16
C LEU A 346 60.77 -149.66 4.04
N ALA A 347 59.97 -149.38 3.00
CA ALA A 347 59.83 -150.24 1.85
C ALA A 347 61.09 -150.26 0.96
N GLN A 348 61.75 -149.11 0.78
CA GLN A 348 63.05 -149.02 0.11
C GLN A 348 64.13 -149.77 0.90
N GLN A 349 64.17 -149.62 2.23
CA GLN A 349 65.11 -150.34 3.09
C GLN A 349 64.92 -151.86 3.01
N ARG A 350 63.67 -152.36 3.03
CA ARG A 350 63.37 -153.79 2.80
C ARG A 350 63.81 -154.28 1.42
N ARG A 351 63.60 -153.48 0.35
CA ARG A 351 64.10 -153.81 -1.00
C ARG A 351 65.62 -153.89 -1.06
N ALA A 352 66.33 -152.96 -0.42
CA ALA A 352 67.79 -152.95 -0.37
C ALA A 352 68.36 -154.17 0.39
N GLN A 353 67.74 -154.55 1.52
CA GLN A 353 68.08 -155.79 2.24
C GLN A 353 67.88 -157.02 1.34
N MET A 354 66.72 -157.13 0.68
CA MET A 354 66.40 -158.24 -0.21
C MET A 354 67.33 -158.31 -1.44
N GLU A 355 67.80 -157.17 -1.96
CA GLU A 355 68.82 -157.15 -3.03
C GLU A 355 70.19 -157.66 -2.54
N MET A 356 70.59 -157.32 -1.31
CA MET A 356 71.82 -157.83 -0.70
C MET A 356 71.75 -159.34 -0.46
N ASP A 357 70.63 -159.86 0.03
CA ASP A 357 70.41 -161.32 0.19
C ASP A 357 70.46 -162.05 -1.17
N VAL A 358 69.91 -161.44 -2.22
CA VAL A 358 69.99 -161.95 -3.61
C VAL A 358 71.43 -161.92 -4.14
N ARG A 359 72.26 -160.94 -3.75
CA ARG A 359 73.70 -160.94 -4.12
C ARG A 359 74.45 -162.07 -3.42
N VAL A 360 74.30 -162.21 -2.09
CA VAL A 360 74.99 -163.26 -1.30
C VAL A 360 74.61 -164.67 -1.78
N THR A 361 73.32 -164.93 -2.01
CA THR A 361 72.87 -166.24 -2.53
C THR A 361 73.37 -166.52 -3.94
N ARG A 362 73.53 -165.50 -4.79
CA ARG A 362 74.09 -165.64 -6.15
C ARG A 362 75.59 -165.92 -6.14
N GLU A 363 76.34 -165.34 -5.22
CA GLU A 363 77.77 -165.67 -5.01
C GLU A 363 77.97 -167.10 -4.53
N GLN A 364 77.15 -167.58 -3.59
CA GLN A 364 77.15 -168.98 -3.14
C GLN A 364 76.85 -169.96 -4.28
N GLN A 365 75.86 -169.65 -5.13
CA GLN A 365 75.54 -170.47 -6.31
C GLN A 365 76.69 -170.50 -7.35
N ALA A 366 77.41 -169.40 -7.53
CA ALA A 366 78.56 -169.35 -8.43
C ALA A 366 79.72 -170.24 -7.95
N GLN A 367 80.02 -170.23 -6.64
CA GLN A 367 81.04 -171.12 -6.05
C GLN A 367 80.66 -172.59 -6.24
N GLN A 368 79.42 -172.97 -5.93
CA GLN A 368 78.90 -174.33 -6.13
C GLN A 368 78.80 -174.76 -7.61
N ALA A 369 78.88 -173.84 -8.58
CA ALA A 369 78.96 -174.17 -9.99
C ALA A 369 80.40 -174.55 -10.39
N ALA A 370 81.39 -173.73 -10.00
CA ALA A 370 82.79 -173.97 -10.29
C ALA A 370 83.35 -175.28 -9.69
N GLU A 371 82.85 -175.68 -8.50
CA GLU A 371 83.20 -176.98 -7.91
C GLU A 371 82.62 -178.17 -8.69
N ARG A 372 81.43 -178.03 -9.28
CA ARG A 372 80.82 -179.09 -10.12
C ARG A 372 81.53 -179.24 -11.45
N GLU A 373 82.03 -178.15 -12.02
CA GLU A 373 82.76 -178.17 -13.29
C GLU A 373 84.08 -178.95 -13.18
N LYS A 374 84.91 -178.66 -12.16
CA LYS A 374 86.14 -179.42 -11.87
C LYS A 374 85.90 -180.93 -11.69
N ASN A 375 84.89 -181.30 -10.91
CA ASN A 375 84.56 -182.71 -10.64
C ASN A 375 84.07 -183.48 -11.90
N ASN A 376 83.69 -182.78 -12.97
CA ASN A 376 83.31 -183.39 -14.25
C ASN A 376 84.53 -183.63 -15.15
N ASP A 377 85.45 -182.67 -15.23
CA ASP A 377 86.65 -182.74 -16.06
C ASP A 377 87.58 -183.89 -15.65
N ASP A 378 87.78 -184.12 -14.34
CA ASP A 378 88.58 -185.24 -13.83
C ASP A 378 87.96 -186.62 -14.13
N ARG A 379 86.64 -186.69 -14.36
CA ARG A 379 85.93 -187.93 -14.75
C ARG A 379 85.93 -188.18 -16.26
N ALA A 380 86.17 -187.15 -17.08
CA ALA A 380 86.15 -187.28 -18.54
C ALA A 380 87.41 -187.96 -19.12
N ARG A 381 88.50 -188.07 -18.34
CA ARG A 381 89.79 -188.59 -18.79
C ARG A 381 89.94 -190.09 -18.48
N GLY A 382 89.35 -190.93 -19.33
CA GLY A 382 89.45 -192.39 -19.23
C GLY A 382 90.89 -192.91 -19.28
N ASN A 383 91.22 -193.87 -18.41
CA ASN A 383 92.56 -194.44 -18.25
C ASN A 383 92.61 -195.88 -18.81
N ILE A 384 93.61 -196.22 -19.62
CA ILE A 384 93.69 -197.51 -20.34
C ILE A 384 94.78 -198.38 -19.73
N GLU A 385 94.40 -199.53 -19.18
CA GLU A 385 95.31 -200.43 -18.47
C GLU A 385 96.29 -201.18 -19.39
N ARG A 386 97.52 -201.39 -18.90
CA ARG A 386 98.60 -202.07 -19.64
C ARG A 386 98.29 -203.51 -20.05
N GLY A 387 97.34 -204.18 -19.41
CA GLY A 387 96.90 -205.54 -19.79
C GLY A 387 96.08 -205.60 -21.08
N PHE A 388 95.55 -204.47 -21.57
CA PHE A 388 94.65 -204.42 -22.73
C PHE A 388 95.27 -205.03 -24.01
N PHE A 389 96.52 -204.70 -24.31
CA PHE A 389 97.20 -205.12 -25.54
C PHE A 389 97.70 -206.57 -25.54
N GLN A 390 97.70 -207.27 -24.39
CA GLN A 390 98.12 -208.67 -24.31
C GLN A 390 97.01 -209.67 -24.73
N ARG A 391 95.79 -209.18 -25.03
CA ARG A 391 94.62 -210.02 -25.31
C ARG A 391 94.38 -210.31 -26.80
N PHE A 392 95.22 -209.81 -27.70
CA PHE A 392 95.11 -210.00 -29.15
C PHE A 392 96.18 -210.97 -29.67
N GLY A 393 95.80 -211.92 -30.53
CA GLY A 393 96.73 -212.80 -31.26
C GLY A 393 97.03 -214.18 -30.65
N TRP A 394 96.30 -214.64 -29.62
CA TRP A 394 96.60 -215.88 -28.88
C TRP A 394 95.89 -217.17 -29.38
N SER A 395 95.22 -217.14 -30.53
CA SER A 395 94.60 -218.34 -31.12
C SER A 395 94.73 -218.37 -32.64
N TYR A 396 95.39 -219.41 -33.16
CA TYR A 396 95.53 -219.69 -34.59
C TYR A 396 94.19 -220.16 -35.19
N ARG A 397 93.68 -219.43 -36.18
CA ARG A 397 92.61 -219.81 -37.13
C ARG A 397 92.70 -218.95 -38.39
#